data_AF-A0A4P8XRV4-F1
#
_entry.id   AF-A0A4P8XRV4-F1
#
_cell.length_a   1.000
_cell.length_b   1.000
_cell.length_c   1.000
_cell.angle_alpha   90.00
_cell.angle_beta   90.00
_cell.angle_gamma   90.00
#
_symmetry.space_group_name_H-M   'P 1'
#
loop_
_entity.id
_entity.type
_entity.pdbx_description
1 polymer ?
#
loop_
_entity_poly.entity_id
_entity_poly.type
_entity_poly.pdbx_seq_one_letter_code
_entity_poly.pdbx_strand_id
1 'polypeptide(L)'
;MPFEKIVPEWAAAGVEPPESKKQEGWQVSDHPPAAWLNWFFNGVSEALMELQEKAGEVPPASLTEAGIVQLSNATNGTRETVAATEKAVKVAYDEALAGKQLGVERKAEVVAALNSIGVTASTSETWSQLIPKIAAVIRAVGNVTAADILAGKTASNASGPITGSMPNRGAVTLTPGKTAKPIPDGYHNGSGVVPAVSVPADKVLIGTTIAETAGAMPNRSAENFHQPGLELSIFSGDRTFIKPPRGYFDGNSWVAAATPGLTSANLRAGVVVGNITGALQEGKQYYEVNLGNMARYATATVSMPFIPRIVSITFRGGQTDWLVGTMLTTTTPYYPDIDFKYLVIAGYGGSSMALQTASGAGITNTTPMPQVIVLKFNGGDYLPTAYDVNVRAWA
;
A
#
# COMPACT_ATOMS: atom_id res chain seq x y z
N MET A 1 -39.37 93.76 -59.82
CA MET A 1 -40.68 94.43 -59.89
C MET A 1 -40.86 94.94 -61.32
N PRO A 2 -41.91 94.59 -62.05
CA PRO A 2 -42.18 95.20 -63.34
C PRO A 2 -42.83 96.58 -63.12
N PHE A 3 -42.20 97.65 -63.61
CA PHE A 3 -42.81 98.98 -63.63
C PHE A 3 -43.81 99.05 -64.78
N GLU A 4 -45.07 99.39 -64.49
CA GLU A 4 -46.13 99.44 -65.51
C GLU A 4 -46.14 100.75 -66.32
N LYS A 5 -45.48 101.80 -65.85
CA LYS A 5 -45.47 103.14 -66.47
C LYS A 5 -44.14 103.42 -67.17
N ILE A 6 -44.21 103.85 -68.43
CA ILE A 6 -43.07 104.29 -69.24
C ILE A 6 -42.65 105.69 -68.76
N VAL A 7 -41.35 105.88 -68.47
CA VAL A 7 -40.79 107.21 -68.13
C VAL A 7 -40.70 108.05 -69.41
N PRO A 8 -41.19 109.31 -69.42
CA PRO A 8 -41.04 110.19 -70.58
C PRO A 8 -39.56 110.45 -70.88
N GLU A 9 -39.12 110.19 -72.11
CA GLU A 9 -37.73 110.44 -72.53
C GLU A 9 -37.57 111.91 -72.94
N TRP A 10 -36.77 112.67 -72.17
CA TRP A 10 -36.46 114.07 -72.46
C TRP A 10 -34.96 114.27 -72.69
N ALA A 11 -34.50 114.16 -73.94
CA ALA A 11 -33.08 114.18 -74.30
C ALA A 11 -32.42 115.57 -74.32
N ALA A 12 -33.19 116.66 -74.18
CA ALA A 12 -32.63 118.01 -74.21
C ALA A 12 -32.04 118.38 -72.84
N ALA A 13 -30.70 118.35 -72.72
CA ALA A 13 -29.99 118.59 -71.46
C ALA A 13 -30.24 119.96 -70.80
N GLY A 14 -30.59 120.98 -71.61
CA GLY A 14 -30.86 122.33 -71.09
C GLY A 14 -29.63 123.01 -70.46
N VAL A 15 -29.88 124.01 -69.61
CA VAL A 15 -28.86 124.73 -68.84
C VAL A 15 -29.34 124.82 -67.39
N GLU A 16 -28.47 124.51 -66.44
CA GLU A 16 -28.80 124.58 -65.01
C GLU A 16 -29.18 126.02 -64.61
N PRO A 17 -30.32 126.21 -63.92
CA PRO A 17 -30.70 127.53 -63.38
C PRO A 17 -29.69 128.03 -62.33
N PRO A 18 -29.52 129.36 -62.20
CA PRO A 18 -28.66 129.92 -61.15
C PRO A 18 -29.16 129.55 -59.75
N GLU A 19 -28.24 129.51 -58.79
CA GLU A 19 -28.48 129.06 -57.42
C GLU A 19 -29.66 129.79 -56.73
N SER A 20 -29.80 131.10 -56.96
CA SER A 20 -30.93 131.88 -56.44
C SER A 20 -32.30 131.33 -56.87
N LYS A 21 -32.42 130.86 -58.12
CA LYS A 21 -33.67 130.27 -58.63
C LYS A 21 -33.91 128.84 -58.14
N LYS A 22 -32.84 128.08 -57.84
CA LYS A 22 -32.97 126.77 -57.19
C LYS A 22 -33.44 126.88 -55.73
N GLN A 23 -33.11 127.98 -55.05
CA GLN A 23 -33.51 128.21 -53.65
C GLN A 23 -34.86 128.92 -53.50
N GLU A 24 -35.12 129.95 -54.30
CA GLU A 24 -36.31 130.80 -54.17
C GLU A 24 -37.47 130.36 -55.08
N GLY A 25 -37.22 129.51 -56.07
CA GLY A 25 -38.20 129.06 -57.06
C GLY A 25 -38.59 130.13 -58.09
N TRP A 26 -39.55 129.78 -58.97
CA TRP A 26 -40.10 130.71 -59.96
C TRP A 26 -41.03 131.73 -59.28
N GLN A 27 -40.75 133.02 -59.51
CA GLN A 27 -41.59 134.12 -59.07
C GLN A 27 -42.71 134.40 -60.08
N VAL A 28 -43.78 135.08 -59.65
CA VAL A 28 -45.01 135.29 -60.45
C VAL A 28 -44.75 135.98 -61.81
N SER A 29 -43.70 136.77 -61.91
CA SER A 29 -43.33 137.49 -63.15
C SER A 29 -42.10 136.90 -63.86
N ASP A 30 -41.60 135.74 -63.43
CA ASP A 30 -40.47 135.09 -64.09
C ASP A 30 -40.93 134.41 -65.39
N HIS A 31 -40.16 134.63 -66.45
CA HIS A 31 -40.28 133.88 -67.70
C HIS A 31 -39.08 132.93 -67.81
N PRO A 32 -39.15 131.72 -67.24
CA PRO A 32 -38.02 130.80 -67.26
C PRO A 32 -37.65 130.46 -68.73
N PRO A 33 -36.38 130.60 -69.12
CA PRO A 33 -35.89 130.11 -70.40
C PRO A 33 -36.20 128.63 -70.58
N ALA A 34 -36.54 128.22 -71.81
CA ALA A 34 -36.75 126.82 -72.15
C ALA A 34 -35.56 125.93 -71.76
N ALA A 35 -34.34 126.47 -71.78
CA ALA A 35 -33.14 125.76 -71.33
C ALA A 35 -33.21 125.33 -69.86
N TRP A 36 -33.82 126.13 -68.97
CA TRP A 36 -33.98 125.81 -67.54
C TRP A 36 -35.02 124.71 -67.32
N LEU A 37 -36.15 124.79 -68.04
CA LEU A 37 -37.19 123.75 -68.00
C LEU A 37 -36.70 122.43 -68.61
N ASN A 38 -35.94 122.51 -69.71
CA ASN A 38 -35.30 121.35 -70.33
C ASN A 38 -34.36 120.64 -69.35
N TRP A 39 -33.53 121.40 -68.61
CA TRP A 39 -32.65 120.84 -67.58
C TRP A 39 -33.42 120.11 -66.48
N PHE A 40 -34.52 120.71 -65.98
CA PHE A 40 -35.36 120.08 -64.96
C PHE A 40 -36.04 118.80 -65.49
N PHE A 41 -36.66 118.85 -66.67
CA PHE A 41 -37.36 117.69 -67.24
C PHE A 41 -36.41 116.56 -67.66
N ASN A 42 -35.24 116.89 -68.22
CA ASN A 42 -34.18 115.92 -68.50
C ASN A 42 -33.67 115.28 -67.21
N GLY A 43 -33.34 116.07 -66.18
CA GLY A 43 -32.86 115.53 -64.90
C GLY A 43 -33.89 114.64 -64.20
N VAL A 44 -35.19 114.99 -64.23
CA VAL A 44 -36.26 114.15 -63.68
C VAL A 44 -36.46 112.87 -64.50
N SER A 45 -36.41 112.97 -65.84
CA SER A 45 -36.46 111.81 -66.73
C SER A 45 -35.32 110.84 -66.44
N GLU A 46 -34.08 111.33 -66.39
CA GLU A 46 -32.88 110.53 -66.12
C GLU A 46 -32.92 109.90 -64.73
N ALA A 47 -33.31 110.64 -63.69
CA ALA A 47 -33.42 110.11 -62.33
C ALA A 47 -34.51 109.03 -62.20
N LEU A 48 -35.65 109.19 -62.89
CA LEU A 48 -36.72 108.19 -62.90
C LEU A 48 -36.33 106.94 -63.71
N MET A 49 -35.62 107.11 -64.82
CA MET A 49 -35.05 106.00 -65.59
C MET A 49 -34.03 105.23 -64.74
N GLU A 50 -33.12 105.93 -64.08
CA GLU A 50 -32.13 105.34 -63.17
C GLU A 50 -32.83 104.56 -62.04
N LEU A 51 -33.87 105.13 -61.43
CA LEU A 51 -34.64 104.44 -60.39
C LEU A 51 -35.34 103.20 -60.95
N GLN A 52 -35.99 103.27 -62.11
CA GLN A 52 -36.66 102.11 -62.70
C GLN A 52 -35.66 101.00 -63.09
N GLU A 53 -34.47 101.37 -63.56
CA GLU A 53 -33.41 100.43 -63.91
C GLU A 53 -32.82 99.76 -62.65
N LYS A 54 -32.51 100.55 -61.61
CA LYS A 54 -31.75 100.06 -60.45
C LYS A 54 -32.60 99.59 -59.26
N ALA A 55 -33.87 99.97 -59.16
CA ALA A 55 -34.70 99.65 -57.97
C ALA A 55 -35.00 98.14 -57.81
N GLY A 56 -34.68 97.31 -58.80
CA GLY A 56 -34.81 95.85 -58.73
C GLY A 56 -33.51 95.08 -58.46
N GLU A 57 -32.36 95.75 -58.53
CA GLU A 57 -31.04 95.11 -58.44
C GLU A 57 -30.59 94.97 -56.99
N VAL A 58 -31.29 94.15 -56.21
CA VAL A 58 -30.75 93.69 -54.92
C VAL A 58 -29.93 92.43 -55.19
N PRO A 59 -28.62 92.43 -54.92
CA PRO A 59 -27.79 91.26 -55.17
C PRO A 59 -28.21 90.08 -54.27
N PRO A 60 -27.84 88.83 -54.64
CA PRO A 60 -27.97 87.71 -53.73
C PRO A 60 -27.13 87.97 -52.47
N ALA A 61 -27.64 87.58 -51.29
CA ALA A 61 -26.89 87.81 -50.06
C ALA A 61 -25.59 86.98 -50.05
N SER A 62 -24.56 87.53 -49.44
CA SER A 62 -23.30 86.86 -49.15
C SER A 62 -22.91 87.06 -47.69
N LEU A 63 -21.77 86.49 -47.28
CA LEU A 63 -21.25 86.68 -45.92
C LEU A 63 -20.74 88.10 -45.66
N THR A 64 -20.52 88.90 -46.72
CA THR A 64 -19.94 90.24 -46.64
C THR A 64 -20.86 91.34 -47.19
N GLU A 65 -21.90 90.97 -47.93
CA GLU A 65 -22.84 91.90 -48.57
C GLU A 65 -24.27 91.46 -48.33
N ALA A 66 -25.11 92.39 -47.87
CA ALA A 66 -26.53 92.12 -47.64
C ALA A 66 -27.26 91.90 -48.98
N GLY A 67 -28.27 91.03 -48.99
CA GLY A 67 -29.02 90.71 -50.21
C GLY A 67 -30.23 89.82 -49.96
N ILE A 68 -30.78 89.23 -51.02
CA ILE A 68 -31.95 88.33 -50.96
C ILE A 68 -31.51 86.85 -51.02
N VAL A 69 -32.14 85.97 -50.24
CA VAL A 69 -31.83 84.53 -50.15
C VAL A 69 -33.10 83.69 -50.33
N GLN A 70 -33.00 82.53 -50.98
CA GLN A 70 -34.10 81.56 -51.04
C GLN A 70 -34.18 80.68 -49.80
N LEU A 71 -35.41 80.39 -49.35
CA LEU A 71 -35.64 79.51 -48.21
C LEU A 71 -35.61 78.03 -48.63
N SER A 72 -35.05 77.17 -47.78
CA SER A 72 -34.97 75.72 -48.00
C SER A 72 -35.48 74.93 -46.81
N ASN A 73 -36.31 73.91 -47.08
CA ASN A 73 -36.81 72.95 -46.11
C ASN A 73 -35.94 71.67 -46.01
N ALA A 74 -34.88 71.55 -46.82
CA ALA A 74 -33.99 70.38 -46.77
C ALA A 74 -33.16 70.36 -45.48
N THR A 75 -33.01 69.20 -44.86
CA THR A 75 -32.21 68.99 -43.64
C THR A 75 -30.82 68.41 -43.88
N ASN A 76 -30.51 68.05 -45.12
CA ASN A 76 -29.25 67.44 -45.57
C ASN A 76 -28.62 68.18 -46.76
N GLY A 77 -28.99 69.45 -46.95
CA GLY A 77 -28.51 70.24 -48.08
C GLY A 77 -27.04 70.65 -47.92
N THR A 78 -26.33 70.74 -49.05
CA THR A 78 -24.94 71.24 -49.13
C THR A 78 -24.82 72.64 -49.73
N ARG A 79 -25.96 73.28 -50.04
CA ARG A 79 -26.01 74.62 -50.66
C ARG A 79 -25.73 75.69 -49.60
N GLU A 80 -24.84 76.61 -49.93
CA GLU A 80 -24.51 77.77 -49.08
C GLU A 80 -25.32 79.03 -49.45
N THR A 81 -26.12 78.96 -50.53
CA THR A 81 -26.88 80.10 -51.10
C THR A 81 -28.35 80.14 -50.67
N VAL A 82 -28.74 79.36 -49.65
CA VAL A 82 -30.12 79.25 -49.17
C VAL A 82 -30.19 79.36 -47.66
N ALA A 83 -31.28 79.91 -47.13
CA ALA A 83 -31.53 79.99 -45.70
C ALA A 83 -32.42 78.83 -45.24
N ALA A 84 -32.08 78.19 -44.12
CA ALA A 84 -32.89 77.14 -43.54
C ALA A 84 -34.19 77.71 -42.96
N THR A 85 -35.32 77.03 -43.20
CA THR A 85 -36.59 77.35 -42.55
C THR A 85 -36.63 76.83 -41.11
N GLU A 86 -37.52 77.39 -40.29
CA GLU A 86 -37.82 76.86 -38.95
C GLU A 86 -38.21 75.36 -38.98
N LYS A 87 -38.88 74.94 -40.06
CA LYS A 87 -39.29 73.55 -40.28
C LYS A 87 -38.07 72.64 -40.46
N ALA A 88 -37.09 73.04 -41.27
CA ALA A 88 -35.86 72.27 -41.45
C ALA A 88 -35.09 72.14 -40.13
N VAL A 89 -34.96 73.25 -39.38
CA VAL A 89 -34.29 73.27 -38.08
C VAL A 89 -35.01 72.37 -37.07
N LYS A 90 -36.35 72.42 -37.02
CA LYS A 90 -37.15 71.57 -36.14
C LYS A 90 -36.97 70.08 -36.44
N VAL A 91 -37.04 69.69 -37.72
CA VAL A 91 -36.86 68.28 -38.10
C VAL A 91 -35.48 67.77 -37.70
N ALA A 92 -34.43 68.54 -37.95
CA ALA A 92 -33.07 68.18 -37.53
C ALA A 92 -32.94 68.09 -35.99
N TYR A 93 -33.60 68.97 -35.25
CA TYR A 93 -33.62 68.93 -33.79
C TYR A 93 -34.37 67.71 -33.24
N ASP A 94 -35.53 67.39 -33.80
CA ASP A 94 -36.33 66.23 -33.39
C ASP A 94 -35.57 64.91 -33.66
N GLU A 95 -34.86 64.80 -34.79
CA GLU A 95 -33.99 63.66 -35.10
C GLU A 95 -32.80 63.55 -34.12
N ALA A 96 -32.17 64.69 -33.78
CA ALA A 96 -31.11 64.72 -32.77
C ALA A 96 -31.60 64.30 -31.37
N LEU A 97 -32.82 64.70 -31.00
CA LEU A 97 -33.45 64.28 -29.74
C LEU A 97 -33.77 62.78 -29.74
N ALA A 98 -34.28 62.24 -30.85
CA ALA A 98 -34.51 60.81 -31.01
C ALA A 98 -33.19 60.02 -30.88
N GLY A 99 -32.10 60.48 -31.48
CA GLY A 99 -30.77 59.88 -31.32
C GLY A 99 -30.28 59.87 -29.86
N LYS A 100 -30.49 60.97 -29.12
CA LYS A 100 -30.17 61.03 -27.69
C LYS A 100 -30.99 60.03 -26.88
N GLN A 101 -32.28 59.91 -27.17
CA GLN A 101 -33.19 58.97 -26.50
C GLN A 101 -32.78 57.51 -26.73
N LEU A 102 -32.46 57.14 -27.98
CA LEU A 102 -31.95 55.79 -28.31
C LEU A 102 -30.68 55.44 -27.53
N GLY A 103 -29.78 56.41 -27.31
CA GLY A 103 -28.60 56.23 -26.48
C GLY A 103 -28.92 55.92 -25.01
N VAL A 104 -29.95 56.56 -24.45
CA VAL A 104 -30.43 56.31 -23.09
C VAL A 104 -31.08 54.93 -22.97
N GLU A 105 -31.93 54.56 -23.94
CA GLU A 105 -32.59 53.25 -23.99
C GLU A 105 -31.58 52.12 -24.09
N ARG A 106 -30.61 52.23 -25.01
CA ARG A 106 -29.56 51.22 -25.18
C ARG A 106 -28.70 51.05 -23.93
N LYS A 107 -28.43 52.15 -23.22
CA LYS A 107 -27.75 52.09 -21.92
C LYS A 107 -28.59 51.37 -20.87
N ALA A 108 -29.90 51.62 -20.84
CA ALA A 108 -30.82 50.93 -19.94
C ALA A 108 -30.90 49.42 -20.23
N GLU A 109 -30.93 49.02 -21.50
CA GLU A 109 -30.86 47.61 -21.91
C GLU A 109 -29.58 46.93 -21.43
N VAL A 110 -28.41 47.57 -21.59
CA VAL A 110 -27.13 47.04 -21.10
C VAL A 110 -27.14 46.89 -19.58
N VAL A 111 -27.67 47.86 -18.85
CA VAL A 111 -27.81 47.79 -17.39
C VAL A 111 -28.75 46.66 -16.97
N ALA A 112 -29.88 46.49 -17.66
CA ALA A 112 -30.81 45.40 -17.40
C ALA A 112 -30.17 44.03 -17.66
N ALA A 113 -29.42 43.89 -18.76
CA ALA A 113 -28.67 42.69 -19.09
C ALA A 113 -27.64 42.35 -18.00
N LEU A 114 -26.84 43.34 -17.55
CA LEU A 114 -25.89 43.17 -16.45
C LEU A 114 -26.57 42.72 -15.16
N ASN A 115 -27.67 43.36 -14.77
CA ASN A 115 -28.42 42.97 -13.57
C ASN A 115 -29.02 41.56 -13.70
N SER A 116 -29.49 41.15 -14.88
CA SER A 116 -30.05 39.81 -15.13
C SER A 116 -29.04 38.68 -14.95
N ILE A 117 -27.74 38.97 -15.16
CA ILE A 117 -26.65 38.02 -14.94
C ILE A 117 -25.99 38.16 -13.56
N GLY A 118 -26.57 38.98 -12.68
CA GLY A 118 -26.12 39.19 -11.30
C GLY A 118 -25.02 40.25 -11.12
N VAL A 119 -24.72 41.06 -12.14
CA VAL A 119 -23.78 42.18 -12.03
C VAL A 119 -24.55 43.46 -11.72
N THR A 120 -24.44 43.97 -10.49
CA THR A 120 -25.13 45.19 -10.06
C THR A 120 -24.70 46.39 -10.89
N ALA A 121 -25.62 46.98 -11.66
CA ALA A 121 -25.40 48.16 -12.47
C ALA A 121 -26.61 49.11 -12.41
N SER A 122 -26.37 50.40 -12.69
CA SER A 122 -27.41 51.44 -12.69
C SER A 122 -27.34 52.34 -13.92
N THR A 123 -28.49 52.85 -14.36
CA THR A 123 -28.59 53.82 -15.46
C THR A 123 -27.94 55.17 -15.12
N SER A 124 -27.69 55.45 -13.84
CA SER A 124 -26.94 56.63 -13.39
C SER A 124 -25.43 56.54 -13.61
N GLU A 125 -24.88 55.34 -13.85
CA GLU A 125 -23.43 55.12 -14.00
C GLU A 125 -22.94 55.61 -15.38
N THR A 126 -21.73 56.15 -15.46
CA THR A 126 -21.12 56.54 -16.73
C THR A 126 -20.68 55.32 -17.55
N TRP A 127 -20.48 55.46 -18.86
CA TRP A 127 -19.91 54.38 -19.68
C TRP A 127 -18.55 53.91 -19.16
N SER A 128 -17.72 54.83 -18.64
CA SER A 128 -16.43 54.49 -18.00
C SER A 128 -16.60 53.57 -16.78
N GLN A 129 -17.71 53.68 -16.05
CA GLN A 129 -18.04 52.78 -14.92
C GLN A 129 -18.70 51.47 -15.38
N LEU A 130 -19.45 51.47 -16.49
CA LEU A 130 -20.12 50.28 -17.02
C LEU A 130 -19.16 49.35 -17.79
N ILE A 131 -18.21 49.90 -18.55
CA ILE A 131 -17.22 49.13 -19.33
C ILE A 131 -16.48 48.07 -18.49
N PRO A 132 -15.87 48.40 -17.33
CA PRO A 132 -15.17 47.41 -16.53
C PRO A 132 -16.11 46.33 -15.97
N LYS A 133 -17.38 46.67 -15.68
CA LYS A 133 -18.39 45.68 -15.27
C LYS A 133 -18.73 44.70 -16.40
N ILE A 134 -18.83 45.19 -17.63
CA ILE A 134 -19.04 44.37 -18.82
C ILE A 134 -17.82 43.45 -19.06
N ALA A 135 -16.60 43.99 -18.91
CA ALA A 135 -15.37 43.19 -19.01
C ALA A 135 -15.29 42.10 -17.92
N ALA A 136 -15.83 42.38 -16.72
CA ALA A 136 -15.86 41.46 -15.59
C ALA A 136 -16.97 40.39 -15.66
N VAL A 137 -17.78 40.32 -16.73
CA VAL A 137 -18.83 39.31 -16.94
C VAL A 137 -18.28 37.87 -17.03
N ILE A 138 -16.97 37.65 -16.84
CA ILE A 138 -16.38 36.31 -16.72
C ILE A 138 -16.83 35.66 -15.40
N ARG A 139 -17.97 34.95 -15.46
CA ARG A 139 -18.65 34.27 -14.35
C ARG A 139 -17.96 32.98 -13.88
N ALA A 140 -16.64 32.95 -13.82
CA ALA A 140 -15.96 31.82 -13.21
C ALA A 140 -16.13 31.89 -11.68
N VAL A 141 -17.24 31.36 -11.19
CA VAL A 141 -17.55 31.19 -9.76
C VAL A 141 -16.98 29.89 -9.18
N GLY A 142 -16.30 29.09 -10.00
CA GLY A 142 -15.65 27.85 -9.55
C GLY A 142 -14.48 28.15 -8.62
N ASN A 143 -14.32 27.33 -7.58
CA ASN A 143 -13.21 27.38 -6.62
C ASN A 143 -12.06 26.42 -6.97
N VAL A 144 -12.13 25.77 -8.14
CA VAL A 144 -11.14 24.83 -8.65
C VAL A 144 -9.80 25.54 -8.88
N THR A 145 -8.73 24.93 -8.38
CA THR A 145 -7.35 25.34 -8.63
C THR A 145 -6.73 24.47 -9.74
N ALA A 146 -5.55 24.86 -10.24
CA ALA A 146 -4.82 24.03 -11.19
C ALA A 146 -4.55 22.60 -10.65
N ALA A 147 -4.34 22.47 -9.33
CA ALA A 147 -4.07 21.19 -8.68
C ALA A 147 -5.28 20.25 -8.64
N ASP A 148 -6.50 20.76 -8.83
CA ASP A 148 -7.73 19.96 -8.85
C ASP A 148 -8.08 19.45 -10.27
N ILE A 149 -7.36 19.91 -11.30
CA ILE A 149 -7.63 19.61 -12.71
C ILE A 149 -6.52 18.72 -13.27
N LEU A 150 -6.91 17.68 -14.01
CA LEU A 150 -5.97 16.82 -14.73
C LEU A 150 -5.03 17.61 -15.64
N ALA A 151 -3.75 17.25 -15.64
CA ALA A 151 -2.72 17.88 -16.45
C ALA A 151 -3.13 17.96 -17.93
N GLY A 152 -3.02 19.16 -18.50
CA GLY A 152 -3.40 19.44 -19.90
C GLY A 152 -4.91 19.63 -20.15
N LYS A 153 -5.77 19.42 -19.15
CA LYS A 153 -7.17 19.87 -19.20
C LYS A 153 -7.26 21.31 -18.71
N THR A 154 -8.28 22.04 -19.17
CA THR A 154 -8.49 23.44 -18.82
C THR A 154 -9.84 23.66 -18.16
N ALA A 155 -9.93 24.67 -17.31
CA ALA A 155 -11.18 25.20 -16.78
C ALA A 155 -11.21 26.73 -16.93
N SER A 156 -12.41 27.31 -16.94
CA SER A 156 -12.58 28.77 -17.03
C SER A 156 -12.34 29.44 -15.68
N ASN A 157 -11.52 30.49 -15.64
CA ASN A 157 -11.34 31.40 -14.51
C ASN A 157 -11.64 32.86 -14.90
N ALA A 158 -11.69 33.78 -13.92
CA ALA A 158 -12.00 35.20 -14.13
C ALA A 158 -10.94 35.96 -14.97
N SER A 159 -9.73 35.40 -15.08
CA SER A 159 -8.57 35.96 -15.78
C SER A 159 -8.22 35.18 -17.07
N GLY A 160 -9.05 34.23 -17.52
CA GLY A 160 -8.77 33.33 -18.64
C GLY A 160 -8.86 31.83 -18.32
N PRO A 161 -8.36 30.93 -19.18
CA PRO A 161 -8.34 29.51 -18.86
C PRO A 161 -7.22 29.18 -17.84
N ILE A 162 -7.55 28.42 -16.80
CA ILE A 162 -6.55 27.72 -15.98
C ILE A 162 -6.25 26.36 -16.60
N THR A 163 -4.97 25.99 -16.65
CA THR A 163 -4.55 24.65 -17.07
C THR A 163 -4.26 23.82 -15.84
N GLY A 164 -4.76 22.58 -15.83
CA GLY A 164 -4.55 21.65 -14.74
C GLY A 164 -3.11 21.19 -14.60
N SER A 165 -2.75 20.85 -13.38
CA SER A 165 -1.45 20.29 -13.00
C SER A 165 -1.54 18.89 -12.37
N MET A 166 -2.76 18.38 -12.07
CA MET A 166 -2.94 17.07 -11.43
C MET A 166 -2.46 15.92 -12.35
N PRO A 167 -1.45 15.14 -11.95
CA PRO A 167 -0.98 14.03 -12.77
C PRO A 167 -2.05 12.95 -12.97
N ASN A 168 -2.24 12.49 -14.21
CA ASN A 168 -3.00 11.26 -14.47
C ASN A 168 -2.07 10.05 -14.38
N ARG A 169 -2.18 9.27 -13.30
CA ARG A 169 -1.34 8.09 -13.04
C ARG A 169 -1.88 6.80 -13.66
N GLY A 170 -3.07 6.81 -14.27
CA GLY A 170 -3.71 5.61 -14.80
C GLY A 170 -3.90 4.53 -13.71
N ALA A 171 -3.75 3.26 -14.09
CA ALA A 171 -3.76 2.15 -13.15
C ALA A 171 -2.40 2.02 -12.46
N VAL A 172 -2.38 2.12 -11.13
CA VAL A 172 -1.17 1.98 -10.30
C VAL A 172 -1.23 0.67 -9.52
N THR A 173 -0.25 -0.21 -9.73
CA THR A 173 -0.09 -1.45 -8.96
C THR A 173 1.00 -1.28 -7.92
N LEU A 174 0.67 -1.46 -6.64
CA LEU A 174 1.62 -1.41 -5.52
C LEU A 174 1.65 -2.79 -4.82
N THR A 175 2.81 -3.45 -4.83
CA THR A 175 3.01 -4.70 -4.11
C THR A 175 3.61 -4.41 -2.74
N PRO A 176 2.96 -4.84 -1.63
CA PRO A 176 3.52 -4.68 -0.28
C PRO A 176 4.88 -5.38 -0.14
N GLY A 177 5.78 -4.78 0.63
CA GLY A 177 7.14 -5.28 0.86
C GLY A 177 7.63 -5.00 2.27
N LYS A 178 8.91 -5.27 2.53
CA LYS A 178 9.57 -5.01 3.82
C LYS A 178 9.75 -3.52 4.15
N THR A 179 9.61 -2.65 3.14
CA THR A 179 9.61 -1.19 3.29
C THR A 179 8.27 -0.61 2.85
N ALA A 180 7.86 0.50 3.46
CA ALA A 180 6.66 1.20 3.06
C ALA A 180 6.81 1.71 1.62
N LYS A 181 5.75 1.54 0.81
CA LYS A 181 5.73 1.99 -0.58
C LYS A 181 4.89 3.27 -0.67
N PRO A 182 5.44 4.40 -1.15
CA PRO A 182 4.69 5.64 -1.27
C PRO A 182 3.58 5.51 -2.32
N ILE A 183 2.44 6.15 -2.06
CA ILE A 183 1.35 6.32 -3.02
C ILE A 183 1.62 7.66 -3.73
N PRO A 184 1.92 7.65 -5.04
CA PRO A 184 2.23 8.88 -5.78
C PRO A 184 1.11 9.92 -5.75
N ASP A 185 1.48 11.17 -5.95
CA ASP A 185 0.56 12.28 -6.15
C ASP A 185 -0.25 12.15 -7.45
N GLY A 186 -1.43 12.77 -7.46
CA GLY A 186 -2.48 12.62 -8.47
C GLY A 186 -3.82 12.99 -7.82
N TYR A 187 -4.77 12.04 -7.80
CA TYR A 187 -5.93 12.14 -6.90
C TYR A 187 -5.55 12.05 -5.42
N HIS A 188 -4.35 11.56 -5.12
CA HIS A 188 -3.78 11.55 -3.79
C HIS A 188 -2.83 12.73 -3.60
N ASN A 189 -2.62 13.15 -2.36
CA ASN A 189 -1.70 14.24 -2.00
C ASN A 189 -0.22 13.80 -1.97
N GLY A 190 0.12 12.62 -2.49
CA GLY A 190 1.48 12.08 -2.49
C GLY A 190 2.04 11.65 -1.12
N SER A 191 1.28 11.83 -0.04
CA SER A 191 1.74 11.50 1.33
C SER A 191 1.23 10.15 1.82
N GLY A 192 0.29 9.53 1.11
CA GLY A 192 -0.20 8.20 1.42
C GLY A 192 0.88 7.14 1.22
N VAL A 193 0.83 6.05 1.98
CA VAL A 193 1.76 4.93 1.86
C VAL A 193 1.01 3.61 1.99
N VAL A 194 1.47 2.58 1.26
CA VAL A 194 1.21 1.19 1.59
C VAL A 194 2.21 0.81 2.69
N PRO A 195 1.76 0.50 3.92
CA PRO A 195 2.66 0.22 5.03
C PRO A 195 3.59 -0.96 4.75
N ALA A 196 4.76 -0.94 5.40
CA ALA A 196 5.67 -2.08 5.39
C ALA A 196 4.99 -3.29 6.06
N VAL A 197 5.21 -4.47 5.50
CA VAL A 197 4.77 -5.74 6.11
C VAL A 197 5.93 -6.30 6.92
N SER A 198 5.73 -6.38 8.24
CA SER A 198 6.69 -7.04 9.13
C SER A 198 6.49 -8.54 9.07
N VAL A 199 7.51 -9.24 8.56
CA VAL A 199 7.52 -10.70 8.44
C VAL A 199 8.73 -11.22 9.21
N PRO A 200 8.55 -11.95 10.32
CA PRO A 200 9.66 -12.61 11.00
C PRO A 200 10.23 -13.72 10.10
N ALA A 201 11.44 -13.51 9.57
CA ALA A 201 12.06 -14.46 8.64
C ALA A 201 12.20 -15.87 9.25
N ASP A 202 12.41 -15.96 10.56
CA ASP A 202 12.51 -17.23 11.30
C ASP A 202 11.20 -18.01 11.42
N LYS A 203 10.06 -17.41 11.05
CA LYS A 203 8.74 -18.04 11.01
C LYS A 203 8.28 -18.38 9.60
N VAL A 204 9.09 -18.06 8.58
CA VAL A 204 8.80 -18.35 7.17
C VAL A 204 9.76 -19.43 6.68
N LEU A 205 9.22 -20.43 5.98
CA LEU A 205 9.99 -21.56 5.47
C LEU A 205 11.04 -21.11 4.46
N ILE A 206 12.24 -21.69 4.52
CA ILE A 206 13.27 -21.52 3.48
C ILE A 206 12.68 -21.87 2.11
N GLY A 207 12.93 -21.01 1.11
CA GLY A 207 12.36 -21.13 -0.24
C GLY A 207 11.02 -20.40 -0.43
N THR A 208 10.42 -19.88 0.64
CA THR A 208 9.23 -19.01 0.56
C THR A 208 9.63 -17.55 0.80
N THR A 209 9.06 -16.63 0.01
CA THR A 209 9.25 -15.19 0.18
C THR A 209 7.90 -14.53 0.42
N ILE A 210 7.74 -13.80 1.53
CA ILE A 210 6.53 -13.04 1.84
C ILE A 210 6.93 -11.58 1.99
N ALA A 211 6.32 -10.70 1.20
CA ALA A 211 6.58 -9.26 1.21
C ALA A 211 8.08 -8.90 1.16
N GLU A 212 8.81 -9.48 0.19
CA GLU A 212 10.27 -9.32 0.01
C GLU A 212 11.13 -9.88 1.17
N THR A 213 10.53 -10.50 2.19
CA THR A 213 11.25 -11.19 3.26
C THR A 213 11.37 -12.68 2.91
N ALA A 214 12.60 -13.12 2.64
CA ALA A 214 12.91 -14.53 2.44
C ALA A 214 12.85 -15.29 3.77
N GLY A 215 12.26 -16.49 3.76
CA GLY A 215 12.18 -17.35 4.93
C GLY A 215 13.52 -17.95 5.32
N ALA A 216 13.73 -18.07 6.63
CA ALA A 216 14.91 -18.63 7.28
C ALA A 216 14.58 -19.86 8.15
N MET A 217 13.31 -20.27 8.24
CA MET A 217 12.90 -21.45 8.98
C MET A 217 13.26 -22.71 8.19
N PRO A 218 14.16 -23.57 8.68
CA PRO A 218 14.57 -24.77 7.97
C PRO A 218 13.46 -25.83 7.95
N ASN A 219 13.33 -26.53 6.83
CA ASN A 219 12.44 -27.69 6.72
C ASN A 219 13.18 -28.97 7.07
N ARG A 220 13.24 -29.27 8.37
CA ARG A 220 13.97 -30.43 8.89
C ARG A 220 13.44 -31.77 8.38
N SER A 221 12.14 -31.86 8.12
CA SER A 221 11.52 -33.07 7.55
C SER A 221 11.91 -33.33 6.08
N ALA A 222 12.34 -32.29 5.35
CA ALA A 222 12.81 -32.42 3.98
C ALA A 222 14.34 -32.65 3.88
N GLU A 223 15.11 -32.15 4.84
CA GLU A 223 16.58 -32.31 4.87
C GLU A 223 17.01 -33.74 5.25
N ASN A 224 16.33 -34.34 6.23
CA ASN A 224 16.59 -35.70 6.69
C ASN A 224 15.32 -36.30 7.30
N PHE A 225 14.84 -37.42 6.76
CA PHE A 225 13.62 -38.09 7.21
C PHE A 225 13.67 -38.53 8.69
N HIS A 226 14.85 -38.56 9.31
CA HIS A 226 15.05 -38.92 10.72
C HIS A 226 16.11 -38.03 11.39
N GLN A 227 15.88 -36.71 11.44
CA GLN A 227 16.80 -35.84 12.18
C GLN A 227 16.83 -36.23 13.68
N PRO A 228 18.02 -36.46 14.28
CA PRO A 228 18.11 -36.78 15.70
C PRO A 228 17.67 -35.59 16.55
N GLY A 229 17.11 -35.88 17.72
CA GLY A 229 16.90 -34.88 18.76
C GLY A 229 18.22 -34.31 19.24
N LEU A 230 18.20 -33.04 19.65
CA LEU A 230 19.36 -32.35 20.24
C LEU A 230 19.71 -32.91 21.62
N GLU A 231 18.69 -33.28 22.40
CA GLU A 231 18.84 -33.82 23.75
C GLU A 231 17.77 -34.90 24.00
N LEU A 232 18.08 -35.83 24.91
CA LEU A 232 17.20 -36.89 25.39
C LEU A 232 17.19 -36.90 26.92
N SER A 233 16.00 -36.96 27.50
CA SER A 233 15.82 -37.11 28.95
C SER A 233 14.67 -38.07 29.22
N ILE A 234 14.72 -38.80 30.33
CA ILE A 234 13.75 -39.85 30.65
C ILE A 234 13.32 -39.70 32.09
N PHE A 235 12.00 -39.66 32.29
CA PHE A 235 11.37 -39.81 33.59
C PHE A 235 11.04 -41.30 33.77
N SER A 236 11.81 -41.97 34.62
CA SER A 236 11.72 -43.41 34.85
C SER A 236 10.28 -43.82 35.20
N GLY A 237 9.72 -44.74 34.42
CA GLY A 237 8.37 -45.25 34.62
C GLY A 237 7.23 -44.36 34.12
N ASP A 238 7.52 -43.27 33.40
CA ASP A 238 6.50 -42.36 32.86
C ASP A 238 6.73 -42.03 31.37
N ARG A 239 7.70 -41.17 31.06
CA ARG A 239 7.87 -40.56 29.72
C ARG A 239 9.33 -40.39 29.32
N THR A 240 9.57 -40.52 28.02
CA THR A 240 10.80 -40.13 27.34
C THR A 240 10.59 -38.79 26.65
N PHE A 241 11.51 -37.85 26.87
CA PHE A 241 11.53 -36.51 26.29
C PHE A 241 12.64 -36.41 25.26
N ILE A 242 12.33 -35.84 24.10
CA ILE A 242 13.28 -35.54 23.03
C ILE A 242 13.18 -34.04 22.74
N LYS A 243 14.32 -33.35 22.66
CA LYS A 243 14.39 -31.94 22.27
C LYS A 243 14.60 -31.85 20.75
N PRO A 244 13.57 -31.56 19.94
CA PRO A 244 13.73 -31.49 18.49
C PRO A 244 14.63 -30.31 18.08
N PRO A 245 15.35 -30.43 16.96
CA PRO A 245 16.13 -29.34 16.39
C PRO A 245 15.24 -28.19 15.89
N ARG A 246 15.84 -27.00 15.78
CA ARG A 246 15.15 -25.79 15.30
C ARG A 246 14.64 -25.97 13.87
N GLY A 247 13.39 -25.57 13.65
CA GLY A 247 12.60 -25.65 12.43
C GLY A 247 11.20 -25.13 12.73
N TYR A 248 10.18 -25.99 12.59
CA TYR A 248 8.86 -25.70 13.17
C TYR A 248 8.91 -25.62 14.70
N PHE A 249 9.72 -26.47 15.33
CA PHE A 249 10.06 -26.35 16.75
C PHE A 249 11.11 -25.25 16.94
N ASP A 250 11.09 -24.61 18.11
CA ASP A 250 12.02 -23.54 18.49
C ASP A 250 13.47 -24.02 18.73
N GLY A 251 13.67 -25.34 18.88
CA GLY A 251 14.95 -25.95 19.25
C GLY A 251 15.18 -26.02 20.76
N ASN A 252 14.23 -25.54 21.57
CA ASN A 252 14.34 -25.42 23.03
C ASN A 252 13.25 -26.20 23.79
N SER A 253 12.07 -26.30 23.19
CA SER A 253 10.92 -27.05 23.69
C SER A 253 11.15 -28.56 23.57
N TRP A 254 10.47 -29.35 24.40
CA TRP A 254 10.58 -30.81 24.41
C TRP A 254 9.30 -31.45 23.89
N VAL A 255 9.44 -32.55 23.15
CA VAL A 255 8.33 -33.46 22.84
C VAL A 255 8.48 -34.72 23.70
N ALA A 256 7.37 -35.31 24.12
CA ALA A 256 7.39 -36.47 25.01
C ALA A 256 6.53 -37.62 24.48
N ALA A 257 6.95 -38.85 24.76
CA ALA A 257 6.19 -40.07 24.54
C ALA A 257 6.12 -40.87 25.84
N ALA A 258 4.97 -41.47 26.13
CA ALA A 258 4.79 -42.32 27.30
C ALA A 258 5.60 -43.61 27.15
N THR A 259 6.44 -43.91 28.14
CA THR A 259 7.31 -45.08 28.21
C THR A 259 7.32 -45.66 29.63
N PRO A 260 6.15 -46.10 30.14
CA PRO A 260 6.01 -46.51 31.54
C PRO A 260 6.82 -47.77 31.89
N GLY A 261 7.18 -48.58 30.90
CA GLY A 261 8.05 -49.75 31.09
C GLY A 261 9.54 -49.41 31.22
N LEU A 262 9.95 -48.17 30.96
CA LEU A 262 11.36 -47.79 30.94
C LEU A 262 11.82 -47.36 32.34
N THR A 263 12.30 -48.34 33.10
CA THR A 263 12.85 -48.17 34.45
C THR A 263 14.21 -48.86 34.54
N SER A 264 15.04 -48.49 35.53
CA SER A 264 16.34 -49.15 35.75
C SER A 264 16.19 -50.65 36.04
N ALA A 265 15.11 -51.07 36.71
CA ALA A 265 14.82 -52.47 37.00
C ALA A 265 14.49 -53.31 35.75
N ASN A 266 14.06 -52.67 34.66
CA ASN A 266 13.72 -53.35 33.41
C ASN A 266 14.85 -53.31 32.38
N LEU A 267 15.95 -52.62 32.69
CA LEU A 267 17.14 -52.55 31.84
C LEU A 267 18.25 -53.41 32.44
N ARG A 268 18.88 -54.24 31.60
CA ARG A 268 20.04 -55.07 31.97
C ARG A 268 21.11 -54.25 32.69
N ALA A 269 21.69 -54.81 33.74
CA ALA A 269 22.77 -54.18 34.49
C ALA A 269 23.87 -53.65 33.56
N GLY A 270 24.15 -52.35 33.65
CA GLY A 270 25.17 -51.67 32.84
C GLY A 270 24.70 -51.13 31.47
N VAL A 271 23.49 -51.44 31.02
CA VAL A 271 22.92 -50.83 29.80
C VAL A 271 22.45 -49.41 30.12
N VAL A 272 22.88 -48.43 29.32
CA VAL A 272 22.49 -47.03 29.46
C VAL A 272 21.52 -46.64 28.34
N VAL A 273 20.35 -46.12 28.71
CA VAL A 273 19.37 -45.54 27.79
C VAL A 273 19.03 -44.14 28.29
N GLY A 274 19.38 -43.11 27.52
CA GLY A 274 19.27 -41.72 27.96
C GLY A 274 20.02 -41.49 29.29
N ASN A 275 19.30 -41.10 30.33
CA ASN A 275 19.81 -40.87 31.68
C ASN A 275 19.54 -42.03 32.65
N ILE A 276 19.04 -43.18 32.18
CA ILE A 276 18.78 -44.36 33.03
C ILE A 276 19.85 -45.42 32.78
N THR A 277 20.50 -45.86 33.86
CA THR A 277 21.38 -47.04 33.86
C THR A 277 20.62 -48.25 34.40
N GLY A 278 20.68 -49.36 33.67
CA GLY A 278 20.03 -50.59 34.06
C GLY A 278 20.64 -51.23 35.31
N ALA A 279 19.77 -51.85 36.11
CA ALA A 279 20.09 -52.51 37.37
C ALA A 279 19.60 -53.98 37.40
N LEU A 280 18.96 -54.46 36.33
CA LEU A 280 18.49 -55.84 36.25
C LEU A 280 19.68 -56.81 36.22
N GLN A 281 19.87 -57.53 37.33
CA GLN A 281 20.84 -58.61 37.46
C GLN A 281 20.21 -59.90 36.93
N GLU A 282 20.73 -60.43 35.83
CA GLU A 282 20.36 -61.76 35.33
C GLU A 282 21.00 -62.83 36.25
N GLY A 283 20.24 -63.41 37.19
CA GLY A 283 20.77 -64.37 38.17
C GLY A 283 20.95 -65.79 37.60
N LYS A 284 22.08 -66.45 37.92
CA LYS A 284 22.25 -67.92 37.83
C LYS A 284 22.17 -68.52 39.25
N GLN A 285 21.25 -69.44 39.51
CA GLN A 285 20.99 -70.01 40.86
C GLN A 285 22.08 -71.03 41.29
N TYR A 286 22.43 -71.08 42.60
CA TYR A 286 23.27 -72.14 43.19
C TYR A 286 22.73 -72.60 44.56
N TYR A 287 23.05 -73.84 44.97
CA TYR A 287 22.64 -74.49 46.23
C TYR A 287 23.86 -75.19 46.88
N GLU A 288 24.03 -75.11 48.20
CA GLU A 288 25.15 -75.74 48.91
C GLU A 288 24.69 -76.39 50.22
N VAL A 289 25.22 -77.57 50.52
CA VAL A 289 24.96 -78.30 51.76
C VAL A 289 26.22 -78.99 52.25
N ASN A 290 26.55 -78.80 53.53
CA ASN A 290 27.59 -79.57 54.23
C ASN A 290 26.91 -80.72 54.98
N LEU A 291 27.38 -81.95 54.74
CA LEU A 291 26.83 -83.17 55.33
C LEU A 291 27.59 -83.62 56.59
N GLY A 292 28.62 -82.87 56.99
CA GLY A 292 29.45 -83.15 58.15
C GLY A 292 30.25 -84.44 58.03
N ASN A 293 30.68 -84.95 59.19
CA ASN A 293 31.57 -86.10 59.29
C ASN A 293 30.81 -87.41 59.03
N MET A 294 30.94 -87.97 57.84
CA MET A 294 30.27 -89.18 57.40
C MET A 294 31.13 -90.43 57.65
N ALA A 295 30.59 -91.40 58.36
CA ALA A 295 31.25 -92.67 58.69
C ALA A 295 31.44 -93.60 57.48
N ARG A 296 32.39 -94.53 57.55
CA ARG A 296 32.55 -95.63 56.57
C ARG A 296 31.21 -96.37 56.35
N TYR A 297 30.88 -96.66 55.09
CA TYR A 297 29.61 -97.29 54.67
C TYR A 297 28.33 -96.48 54.93
N ALA A 298 28.44 -95.21 55.36
CA ALA A 298 27.29 -94.34 55.49
C ALA A 298 26.68 -94.01 54.12
N THR A 299 25.39 -93.68 54.14
CA THR A 299 24.64 -93.17 52.99
C THR A 299 24.04 -91.83 53.35
N ALA A 300 24.15 -90.83 52.47
CA ALA A 300 23.47 -89.54 52.61
C ALA A 300 22.60 -89.24 51.40
N THR A 301 21.46 -88.61 51.66
CA THR A 301 20.54 -88.12 50.61
C THR A 301 20.57 -86.60 50.61
N VAL A 302 20.79 -86.01 49.43
CA VAL A 302 20.77 -84.56 49.23
C VAL A 302 19.61 -84.22 48.31
N SER A 303 18.65 -83.45 48.82
CA SER A 303 17.52 -82.92 48.05
C SER A 303 17.79 -81.45 47.71
N MET A 304 17.90 -81.16 46.41
CA MET A 304 18.19 -79.83 45.89
C MET A 304 16.90 -79.09 45.53
N PRO A 305 16.85 -77.75 45.61
CA PRO A 305 15.64 -76.98 45.29
C PRO A 305 15.40 -76.83 43.78
N PHE A 306 16.36 -77.21 42.93
CA PHE A 306 16.28 -77.19 41.48
C PHE A 306 16.97 -78.43 40.88
N ILE A 307 16.72 -78.70 39.59
CA ILE A 307 17.45 -79.71 38.81
C ILE A 307 18.82 -79.11 38.46
N PRO A 308 19.93 -79.60 39.01
CA PRO A 308 21.23 -78.96 38.83
C PRO A 308 21.84 -79.31 37.48
N ARG A 309 22.47 -78.34 36.82
CA ARG A 309 23.29 -78.59 35.62
C ARG A 309 24.70 -79.01 35.97
N ILE A 310 25.19 -78.54 37.11
CA ILE A 310 26.52 -78.85 37.64
C ILE A 310 26.35 -79.19 39.13
N VAL A 311 26.96 -80.29 39.56
CA VAL A 311 27.12 -80.63 40.98
C VAL A 311 28.61 -80.87 41.25
N SER A 312 29.10 -80.30 42.34
CA SER A 312 30.45 -80.45 42.88
C SER A 312 30.34 -81.08 44.26
N ILE A 313 31.10 -82.14 44.53
CA ILE A 313 31.15 -82.79 45.85
C ILE A 313 32.59 -82.85 46.31
N THR A 314 32.88 -82.30 47.49
CA THR A 314 34.22 -82.16 48.04
C THR A 314 34.35 -82.94 49.36
N PHE A 315 35.47 -83.62 49.56
CA PHE A 315 35.76 -84.44 50.74
C PHE A 315 37.05 -84.01 51.46
N ARG A 316 37.07 -84.04 52.80
CA ARG A 316 38.27 -83.81 53.62
C ARG A 316 38.47 -84.94 54.65
N GLY A 317 39.66 -85.55 54.68
CA GLY A 317 40.04 -86.66 55.56
C GLY A 317 40.95 -86.21 56.73
N GLY A 318 40.71 -86.75 57.93
CA GLY A 318 41.16 -86.15 59.20
C GLY A 318 42.60 -86.40 59.71
N GLN A 319 43.61 -86.73 58.90
CA GLN A 319 45.00 -86.77 59.42
C GLN A 319 46.11 -86.24 58.51
N THR A 320 45.83 -85.96 57.24
CA THR A 320 46.68 -85.13 56.39
C THR A 320 45.72 -84.41 55.43
N ASP A 321 45.94 -83.11 55.23
CA ASP A 321 45.03 -82.18 54.55
C ASP A 321 44.97 -82.40 53.02
N TRP A 322 44.68 -83.63 52.59
CA TRP A 322 44.59 -84.03 51.19
C TRP A 322 43.14 -83.94 50.71
N LEU A 323 42.95 -83.25 49.60
CA LEU A 323 41.69 -83.19 48.87
C LEU A 323 41.49 -84.55 48.18
N VAL A 324 40.59 -85.39 48.70
CA VAL A 324 40.45 -86.79 48.25
C VAL A 324 39.57 -86.94 47.00
N GLY A 325 39.08 -85.82 46.44
CA GLY A 325 38.43 -85.77 45.13
C GLY A 325 37.32 -84.73 45.04
N THR A 326 37.07 -84.23 43.83
CA THR A 326 35.89 -83.43 43.49
C THR A 326 35.10 -84.19 42.43
N MET A 327 33.86 -84.59 42.71
CA MET A 327 32.98 -85.08 41.65
C MET A 327 32.32 -83.88 40.98
N LEU A 328 32.77 -83.54 39.77
CA LEU A 328 32.10 -82.58 38.91
C LEU A 328 31.35 -83.34 37.82
N THR A 329 30.04 -83.16 37.77
CA THR A 329 29.20 -83.76 36.73
C THR A 329 28.41 -82.65 36.07
N THR A 330 28.67 -82.39 34.80
CA THR A 330 27.98 -81.37 34.00
C THR A 330 27.02 -82.04 33.01
N THR A 331 25.85 -81.44 32.80
CA THR A 331 24.93 -81.83 31.72
C THR A 331 24.88 -80.71 30.68
N THR A 332 25.81 -80.73 29.73
CA THR A 332 25.73 -79.88 28.52
C THR A 332 26.14 -80.68 27.28
N PRO A 333 25.27 -80.86 26.28
CA PRO A 333 25.59 -81.59 25.06
C PRO A 333 26.50 -80.88 24.04
N TYR A 334 27.04 -79.69 24.35
CA TYR A 334 27.49 -78.80 23.26
C TYR A 334 28.54 -77.77 23.67
N TYR A 335 29.76 -78.19 24.02
CA TYR A 335 30.98 -77.39 23.91
C TYR A 335 32.20 -78.33 23.80
N PRO A 336 32.96 -78.33 22.70
CA PRO A 336 34.03 -79.31 22.46
C PRO A 336 35.36 -79.02 23.19
N ASP A 337 35.52 -77.85 23.83
CA ASP A 337 36.85 -77.38 24.25
C ASP A 337 37.09 -77.26 25.76
N ILE A 338 36.12 -77.63 26.61
CA ILE A 338 36.35 -77.73 28.06
C ILE A 338 35.58 -78.94 28.61
N ASP A 339 36.14 -80.13 28.38
CA ASP A 339 35.67 -81.38 28.97
C ASP A 339 36.20 -81.44 30.42
N PHE A 340 35.48 -80.85 31.39
CA PHE A 340 35.75 -81.14 32.81
C PHE A 340 35.23 -82.55 33.16
N LYS A 341 35.82 -83.55 32.50
CA LYS A 341 35.60 -84.98 32.71
C LYS A 341 36.79 -85.55 33.45
N TYR A 342 36.78 -85.43 34.77
CA TYR A 342 37.67 -86.22 35.60
C TYR A 342 36.92 -86.69 36.83
N LEU A 343 36.34 -87.89 36.72
CA LEU A 343 36.33 -88.86 37.81
C LEU A 343 37.80 -89.15 38.15
N VAL A 344 38.42 -88.33 38.99
CA VAL A 344 39.68 -88.69 39.63
C VAL A 344 39.35 -89.14 41.05
N ILE A 345 39.06 -90.44 41.16
CA ILE A 345 39.31 -91.18 42.38
C ILE A 345 40.82 -91.46 42.37
N ALA A 346 41.62 -90.54 42.90
CA ALA A 346 43.01 -90.84 43.23
C ALA A 346 43.12 -91.04 44.75
N GLY A 347 42.45 -92.08 45.24
CA GLY A 347 42.77 -92.68 46.53
C GLY A 347 43.62 -93.91 46.28
N TYR A 348 44.89 -93.91 46.70
CA TYR A 348 45.73 -95.10 46.69
C TYR A 348 45.03 -96.23 47.46
N GLY A 349 44.78 -97.36 46.78
CA GLY A 349 44.14 -98.54 47.38
C GLY A 349 42.64 -98.70 47.06
N GLY A 350 42.32 -99.13 45.84
CA GLY A 350 41.17 -100.01 45.53
C GLY A 350 39.76 -99.64 46.02
N SER A 351 39.43 -98.37 46.27
CA SER A 351 38.14 -97.97 46.83
C SER A 351 37.22 -97.32 45.78
N SER A 352 35.94 -97.72 45.71
CA SER A 352 34.95 -97.20 44.75
C SER A 352 33.73 -96.56 45.44
N MET A 353 33.54 -95.25 45.31
CA MET A 353 32.30 -94.59 45.72
C MET A 353 31.28 -94.58 44.57
N ALA A 354 29.99 -94.69 44.91
CA ALA A 354 28.90 -94.67 43.94
C ALA A 354 27.98 -93.46 44.18
N LEU A 355 27.83 -92.63 43.15
CA LEU A 355 26.79 -91.62 43.07
C LEU A 355 25.54 -92.25 42.45
N GLN A 356 24.42 -92.19 43.16
CA GLN A 356 23.18 -92.84 42.74
C GLN A 356 22.01 -91.85 42.74
N THR A 357 21.00 -92.14 41.91
CA THR A 357 19.68 -91.52 42.02
C THR A 357 19.00 -91.99 43.31
N ALA A 358 17.93 -91.31 43.73
CA ALA A 358 17.07 -91.78 44.83
C ALA A 358 16.51 -93.20 44.62
N SER A 359 16.42 -93.67 43.38
CA SER A 359 16.00 -95.03 43.02
C SER A 359 17.13 -96.09 43.05
N GLY A 360 18.36 -95.69 43.41
CA GLY A 360 19.52 -96.59 43.52
C GLY A 360 20.25 -96.86 42.20
N ALA A 361 19.85 -96.23 41.09
CA ALA A 361 20.54 -96.34 39.81
C ALA A 361 21.79 -95.47 39.79
N GLY A 362 22.90 -95.94 39.21
CA GLY A 362 24.11 -95.14 39.04
C GLY A 362 23.87 -93.96 38.11
N ILE A 363 24.38 -92.77 38.45
CA ILE A 363 24.26 -91.59 37.59
C ILE A 363 25.31 -91.69 36.47
N THR A 364 24.85 -91.81 35.23
CA THR A 364 25.71 -91.89 34.03
C THR A 364 25.64 -90.62 33.18
N ASN A 365 26.53 -90.47 32.19
CA ASN A 365 26.57 -89.33 31.26
C ASN A 365 25.29 -89.12 30.44
N THR A 366 24.39 -90.09 30.39
CA THR A 366 23.11 -90.03 29.68
C THR A 366 21.92 -89.89 30.62
N THR A 367 22.14 -89.92 31.94
CA THR A 367 21.10 -89.77 32.95
C THR A 367 20.96 -88.29 33.31
N PRO A 368 19.79 -87.66 33.13
CA PRO A 368 19.55 -86.30 33.61
C PRO A 368 19.84 -86.21 35.11
N MET A 369 20.47 -85.12 35.54
CA MET A 369 20.72 -84.90 36.97
C MET A 369 19.40 -84.91 37.74
N PRO A 370 19.23 -85.77 38.74
CA PRO A 370 18.02 -85.75 39.55
C PRO A 370 18.08 -84.60 40.55
N GLN A 371 16.91 -84.10 40.93
CA GLN A 371 16.77 -83.14 42.02
C GLN A 371 17.21 -83.74 43.38
N VAL A 372 17.21 -85.07 43.50
CA VAL A 372 17.66 -85.80 44.70
C VAL A 372 18.76 -86.78 44.32
N ILE A 373 19.92 -86.65 44.96
CA ILE A 373 21.07 -87.56 44.81
C ILE A 373 21.33 -88.33 46.11
N VAL A 374 21.86 -89.54 45.96
CA VAL A 374 22.26 -90.41 47.06
C VAL A 374 23.76 -90.70 46.96
N LEU A 375 24.48 -90.46 48.05
CA LEU A 375 25.91 -90.68 48.18
C LEU A 375 26.16 -91.93 49.00
N LYS A 376 26.86 -92.92 48.43
CA LYS A 376 27.26 -94.16 49.12
C LYS A 376 28.78 -94.28 49.22
N PHE A 377 29.27 -94.48 50.44
CA PHE A 377 30.69 -94.57 50.75
C PHE A 377 31.11 -96.03 50.94
N ASN A 378 31.62 -96.72 49.91
CA ASN A 378 32.14 -98.08 50.09
C ASN A 378 33.63 -98.02 50.50
N GLY A 379 33.96 -98.48 51.70
CA GLY A 379 35.33 -98.44 52.22
C GLY A 379 36.12 -99.73 51.94
N GLY A 380 37.39 -99.61 51.52
CA GLY A 380 38.38 -100.67 51.69
C GLY A 380 39.06 -100.56 53.06
N ASP A 381 39.71 -101.62 53.54
CA ASP A 381 40.24 -101.71 54.91
C ASP A 381 41.28 -100.62 55.28
N TYR A 382 41.88 -99.94 54.30
CA TYR A 382 42.98 -98.98 54.46
C TYR A 382 42.61 -97.48 54.64
N LEU A 383 41.34 -97.12 54.94
CA LEU A 383 40.87 -95.71 54.95
C LEU A 383 40.72 -95.04 56.36
N PRO A 384 40.49 -93.71 56.45
CA PRO A 384 39.99 -93.07 57.67
C PRO A 384 38.61 -93.58 58.09
N THR A 385 38.22 -93.40 59.36
CA THR A 385 36.91 -93.83 59.88
C THR A 385 35.76 -92.90 59.49
N ALA A 386 36.03 -91.64 59.13
CA ALA A 386 35.04 -90.67 58.66
C ALA A 386 35.63 -89.57 57.73
N TYR A 387 34.76 -88.90 56.94
CA TYR A 387 35.09 -87.81 56.02
C TYR A 387 34.13 -86.62 56.19
N ASP A 388 34.62 -85.37 56.13
CA ASP A 388 33.76 -84.18 56.01
C ASP A 388 33.39 -83.94 54.54
N VAL A 389 32.09 -83.78 54.25
CA VAL A 389 31.54 -83.80 52.89
C VAL A 389 30.73 -82.53 52.63
N ASN A 390 31.05 -81.82 51.55
CA ASN A 390 30.28 -80.64 51.09
C ASN A 390 29.82 -80.85 49.64
N VAL A 391 28.54 -80.55 49.37
CA VAL A 391 27.91 -80.61 48.05
C VAL A 391 27.48 -79.21 47.64
N ARG A 392 27.90 -78.76 46.45
CA ARG A 392 27.46 -77.51 45.82
C ARG A 392 26.89 -77.77 44.43
N ALA A 393 25.79 -77.13 44.08
CA ALA A 393 25.05 -77.33 42.84
C ALA A 393 24.69 -76.00 42.18
N TRP A 394 24.60 -75.96 40.85
CA TRP A 394 24.27 -74.78 40.05
C TRP A 394 23.20 -75.08 39.00
N ALA A 395 22.32 -74.11 38.75
CA ALA A 395 21.21 -74.19 37.78
C ALA A 395 21.63 -73.88 36.34
#